data_AF-A0A2V6F920-F1
#
_entry.id   AF-A0A2V6F920-F1
#
_cell.length_a   1.000
_cell.length_b   1.000
_cell.length_c   1.000
_cell.angle_alpha   90.00
_cell.angle_beta   90.00
_cell.angle_gamma   90.00
#
_symmetry.space_group_name_H-M   'P 1'
#
loop_
_entity.id
_entity.type
_entity.pdbx_description
1 polymer ?
#
loop_
_entity_poly.entity_id
_entity_poly.type
_entity_poly.pdbx_seq_one_letter_code
_entity_poly.pdbx_strand_id
1 'polypeptide(L)' 'MTGYIAELLAHAQSGGEDRIYARAIDDLERELFGRAIKLAQGNQAKAARWLGVSRLTMREKLNRFGLHPAQDKTGSEYLE' A
#
# COMPACT_ATOMS: atom_id res chain seq x y z
N MET A 1 -13.01 -0.19 5.26
CA MET A 1 -13.11 0.57 3.99
C MET A 1 -14.36 1.44 3.93
N THR A 2 -15.56 0.93 4.18
CA THR A 2 -16.82 1.71 4.01
C THR A 2 -16.90 2.96 4.89
N GLY A 3 -16.51 2.88 6.16
CA GLY A 3 -16.44 4.04 7.06
C GLY A 3 -15.38 5.08 6.64
N TYR A 4 -14.22 4.61 6.20
CA TYR A 4 -13.14 5.48 5.70
C TYR A 4 -13.56 6.34 4.50
N ILE A 5 -14.28 5.74 3.55
CA ILE A 5 -14.79 6.46 2.37
C ILE A 5 -15.81 7.53 2.79
N ALA A 6 -16.70 7.22 3.74
CA ALA A 6 -17.68 8.18 4.24
C ALA A 6 -17.00 9.39 4.93
N GLU A 7 -15.94 9.15 5.71
CA GLU A 7 -15.14 10.20 6.35
C GLU A 7 -14.39 11.07 5.33
N LEU A 8 -13.72 10.45 4.35
CA LEU A 8 -13.06 11.17 3.25
C LEU A 8 -14.03 12.10 2.50
N LEU A 9 -15.23 11.60 2.19
CA LEU A 9 -16.25 12.38 1.47
C LEU A 9 -16.84 13.49 2.33
N ALA A 10 -17.05 13.27 3.63
CA ALA A 10 -17.49 14.31 4.55
C ALA A 10 -16.46 15.45 4.63
N HIS A 11 -15.17 15.11 4.64
CA HIS A 11 -14.09 16.09 4.63
C HIS A 11 -14.08 16.91 3.33
N ALA A 12 -14.26 16.25 2.17
CA ALA A 12 -14.38 16.92 0.87
C ALA A 12 -15.53 17.94 0.86
N GLN A 13 -16.69 17.53 1.36
CA GLN A 13 -17.90 18.37 1.39
C GLN A 13 -17.74 19.59 2.29
N SER A 14 -16.93 19.50 3.34
CA SER A 14 -16.63 20.62 4.23
C SER A 14 -15.62 21.65 3.67
N GLY A 15 -15.18 21.47 2.41
CA GLY A 15 -14.18 22.35 1.76
C GLY A 15 -12.73 22.00 2.09
N GLY A 16 -12.48 20.81 2.65
CA GLY A 16 -11.15 20.29 2.93
C GLY A 16 -10.50 19.63 1.70
N GLU A 17 -9.26 20.03 1.41
CA GLU A 17 -8.27 19.47 0.46
C GLU A 17 -8.71 19.07 -0.97
N ASP A 18 -8.09 19.71 -1.96
CA ASP A 18 -8.35 19.53 -3.40
C ASP A 18 -7.99 18.16 -4.01
N ARG A 19 -7.51 17.18 -3.24
CA ARG A 19 -6.97 15.91 -3.80
C ARG A 19 -7.38 14.63 -3.05
N ILE A 20 -8.58 14.61 -2.51
CA ILE A 20 -9.16 13.45 -1.80
C ILE A 20 -9.18 12.19 -2.67
N TYR A 21 -9.44 12.31 -3.97
CA TYR A 21 -9.34 11.18 -4.90
C TYR A 21 -7.94 10.55 -4.92
N ALA A 22 -6.90 11.38 -5.07
CA ALA A 22 -5.53 10.87 -5.14
C ALA A 22 -5.10 10.19 -3.83
N ARG A 23 -5.53 10.75 -2.68
CA ARG A 23 -5.31 10.16 -1.35
C ARG A 23 -6.00 8.81 -1.21
N ALA A 24 -7.29 8.72 -1.56
CA ALA A 24 -8.05 7.48 -1.48
C ALA A 24 -7.43 6.35 -2.32
N ILE A 25 -6.96 6.67 -3.54
CA ILE A 25 -6.27 5.70 -4.39
C ILE A 25 -4.94 5.28 -3.77
N ASP A 26 -4.17 6.21 -3.20
CA ASP A 26 -2.88 5.90 -2.58
C ASP A 26 -3.01 4.95 -1.38
N ASP A 27 -4.01 5.20 -0.53
CA ASP A 27 -4.28 4.36 0.64
C ASP A 27 -4.75 2.97 0.24
N LEU A 28 -5.64 2.89 -0.76
CA LEU A 28 -6.11 1.61 -1.30
C LEU A 28 -4.94 0.82 -1.90
N GLU A 29 -4.09 1.46 -2.70
CA GLU A 29 -2.91 0.82 -3.28
C GLU A 29 -1.94 0.34 -2.20
N ARG A 30 -1.65 1.17 -1.20
CA ARG A 30 -0.78 0.78 -0.08
C ARG A 30 -1.31 -0.46 0.63
N GLU A 31 -2.60 -0.51 0.92
CA GLU A 31 -3.24 -1.65 1.57
C GLU A 31 -3.22 -2.90 0.68
N LEU A 32 -3.59 -2.76 -0.60
CA LEU A 32 -3.67 -3.86 -1.56
C LEU A 32 -2.30 -4.49 -1.81
N PHE A 33 -1.28 -3.69 -2.11
CA PHE A 33 0.08 -4.16 -2.36
C PHE A 33 0.70 -4.76 -1.10
N GLY A 34 0.47 -4.15 0.07
CA GLY A 34 0.94 -4.65 1.36
C GLY A 34 0.35 -6.01 1.74
N ARG A 35 -0.96 -6.20 1.56
CA ARG A 35 -1.61 -7.50 1.81
C ARG A 35 -1.15 -8.55 0.81
N ALA A 36 -1.05 -8.19 -0.48
CA ALA A 36 -0.60 -9.11 -1.51
C ALA A 36 0.81 -9.64 -1.26
N ILE A 37 1.77 -8.77 -0.89
CA ILE A 37 3.15 -9.21 -0.62
C ILE A 37 3.25 -10.07 0.63
N LYS A 38 2.49 -9.77 1.69
CA LYS A 38 2.42 -10.58 2.91
C LYS A 38 1.87 -11.98 2.63
N LEU A 39 0.74 -12.07 1.91
CA LEU A 39 0.14 -13.35 1.51
C LEU A 39 1.04 -14.14 0.54
N ALA A 40 1.82 -13.43 -0.28
CA ALA A 40 2.81 -14.04 -1.16
C ALA A 40 4.12 -14.40 -0.43
N GLN A 41 4.22 -14.18 0.89
CA GLN A 41 5.41 -14.44 1.71
C GLN A 41 6.67 -13.77 1.14
N GLY A 42 6.55 -12.50 0.74
CA GLY A 42 7.66 -11.74 0.16
C GLY A 42 7.93 -12.04 -1.33
N ASN A 43 7.24 -13.00 -1.95
CA ASN A 43 7.39 -13.28 -3.37
C ASN A 43 6.69 -12.22 -4.24
N GLN A 44 7.45 -11.22 -4.67
CA GLN A 44 6.95 -10.12 -5.49
C GLN A 44 6.40 -10.56 -6.86
N ALA A 45 6.96 -11.60 -7.48
CA ALA A 45 6.46 -12.09 -8.77
C ALA A 45 5.08 -12.74 -8.61
N LYS A 46 4.89 -13.52 -7.54
CA LYS A 46 3.60 -14.12 -7.20
C LYS A 46 2.55 -13.06 -6.87
N ALA A 47 2.90 -12.07 -6.05
CA ALA A 47 2.01 -10.95 -5.72
C ALA A 47 1.64 -10.11 -6.96
N ALA A 48 2.62 -9.79 -7.81
CA ALA A 48 2.39 -9.06 -9.06
C ALA A 48 1.40 -9.79 -9.98
N ARG A 49 1.54 -11.12 -10.12
CA ARG A 49 0.62 -11.96 -10.90
C ARG A 49 -0.80 -11.92 -10.34
N TRP A 50 -0.97 -11.95 -9.02
CA TRP A 50 -2.30 -11.83 -8.40
C TRP A 50 -2.95 -10.47 -8.65
N LEU A 51 -2.17 -9.40 -8.60
CA LEU A 51 -2.66 -8.04 -8.81
C LEU A 51 -2.79 -7.65 -10.29
N GLY A 52 -2.35 -8.50 -11.23
CA GLY A 52 -2.39 -8.21 -12.66
C GLY A 52 -1.43 -7.10 -13.11
N VAL A 53 -0.32 -6.90 -12.38
CA VAL A 53 0.69 -5.87 -12.69
C VAL A 53 2.04 -6.51 -13.00
N SER A 54 2.96 -5.73 -13.56
CA SER A 54 4.33 -6.19 -13.78
C SER A 54 5.09 -6.35 -12.45
N ARG A 55 6.11 -7.23 -12.41
CA ARG A 55 7.02 -7.33 -11.25
C ARG A 55 7.73 -6.00 -10.97
N LEU A 56 8.03 -5.21 -12.02
CA LEU A 56 8.65 -3.89 -11.88
C LEU A 56 7.72 -2.95 -11.11
N THR A 57 6.45 -2.87 -11.51
CA THR A 57 5.42 -2.06 -10.85
C THR A 57 5.24 -2.49 -9.39
N MET A 58 5.22 -3.81 -9.12
CA MET A 58 5.15 -4.33 -7.75
C MET A 58 6.32 -3.82 -6.90
N ARG A 59 7.55 -3.93 -7.40
CA ARG A 59 8.74 -3.45 -6.70
C ARG A 59 8.67 -1.95 -6.43
N GLU A 60 8.32 -1.16 -7.44
CA GLU A 60 8.24 0.31 -7.33
C GLU A 60 7.19 0.76 -6.32
N LYS A 61 6.00 0.14 -6.33
CA LYS A 61 4.95 0.42 -5.35
C LYS A 61 5.36 0.01 -3.94
N LEU A 62 5.96 -1.17 -3.75
CA LEU A 62 6.48 -1.58 -2.44
C LEU A 62 7.55 -0.62 -1.90
N ASN A 63 8.46 -0.16 -2.76
CA ASN A 63 9.47 0.83 -2.36
C ASN A 63 8.83 2.17 -2.00
N ARG A 64 7.91 2.68 -2.83
CA ARG A 64 7.17 3.93 -2.58
C ARG A 64 6.41 3.89 -1.25
N PHE A 65 5.89 2.72 -0.88
CA PHE A 65 5.15 2.55 0.36
C PHE A 65 6.03 2.15 1.56
N GLY A 66 7.33 1.89 1.38
CA GLY A 66 8.20 1.39 2.46
C GLY A 66 7.82 -0.01 2.94
N LEU A 67 7.29 -0.84 2.04
CA LEU A 67 6.82 -2.22 2.28
C LEU A 67 7.75 -3.25 1.63
N HIS A 68 9.02 -2.90 1.39
CA HIS A 68 9.93 -3.79 0.71
C HIS A 68 10.45 -4.88 1.66
N PRO A 69 10.36 -6.19 1.31
CA PRO A 69 10.72 -7.28 2.23
C PRO A 69 12.17 -7.26 2.74
N ALA A 70 13.08 -6.56 2.06
CA ALA A 70 14.46 -6.40 2.51
C ALA A 70 14.60 -5.35 3.65
N GLN A 71 13.59 -4.49 3.86
CA GLN A 71 13.58 -3.49 4.93
C GLN A 71 13.02 -4.05 6.26
N ASP A 72 12.25 -5.14 6.21
CA ASP A 72 11.68 -5.76 7.42
C ASP A 72 12.74 -6.49 8.28
N LYS A 73 13.90 -6.86 7.71
CA LYS A 73 14.95 -7.60 8.43
C LYS A 73 15.82 -6.74 9.34
N THR A 74 15.83 -5.42 9.17
CA THR A 74 16.76 -4.53 9.89
C THR A 74 16.19 -4.01 11.22
N GLY A 75 14.92 -4.31 11.54
CA GLY A 75 14.25 -3.79 12.73
C GLY A 75 14.24 -4.69 13.97
N SER A 76 14.61 -5.98 13.86
CA SER A 76 14.59 -6.90 15.01
C SER A 76 15.97 -7.31 15.54
N GLU A 77 17.05 -6.80 14.95
CA GLU A 77 18.44 -7.17 15.31
C GLU A 77 19.10 -6.17 16.28
N TYR A 78 18.33 -5.21 16.83
CA TYR A 78 18.81 -4.20 17.80
C TYR A 78 18.16 -4.33 19.19
N LEU A 79 17.55 -5.48 19.52
CA LEU A 79 16.89 -5.72 20.80
C LEU A 79 17.39 -6.95 21.57
N GLU A 80 18.63 -7.40 21.32
CA GLU A 80 19.35 -8.31 22.21
C GLU A 80 20.63 -7.66 22.75
#